data_AF-A0A972RKC1-F1
#
_entry.id   AF-A0A972RKC1-F1
#
_cell.length_a   1.000
_cell.length_b   1.000
_cell.length_c   1.000
_cell.angle_alpha   90.00
_cell.angle_beta   90.00
_cell.angle_gamma   90.00
#
_symmetry.space_group_name_H-M   'P 1'
#
loop_
_entity.id
_entity.type
_entity.pdbx_description
1 polymer ?
#
loop_
_entity_poly.entity_id
_entity_poly.type
_entity_poly.pdbx_seq_one_letter_code
_entity_poly.pdbx_strand_id
1 'polypeptide(L)'
;MIVLDTNVLSELMQTKSDSVVMKWLDTQPPESIWTTSVCVYEILYGINILAKGKRKQSLKEAFEKTLDQDLGGRVLDFDSSAAWESAALSEKLRSEGRPVEIRDVQIAGIVATRHGTLATRNTKHFVNTGISFTNPWEV
;
A
#
# COMPACT_ATOMS: atom_id res chain seq x y z
N MET A 1 -11.70 1.40 -6.97
CA MET A 1 -11.20 1.00 -5.64
C MET A 1 -9.95 1.81 -5.32
N ILE A 2 -9.71 2.09 -4.05
CA ILE A 2 -8.49 2.70 -3.53
C ILE A 2 -7.63 1.59 -2.93
N VAL A 3 -6.34 1.56 -3.30
CA VAL A 3 -5.35 0.65 -2.73
C VAL A 3 -4.39 1.46 -1.87
N LEU A 4 -4.32 1.18 -0.58
CA LEU A 4 -3.44 1.86 0.36
C LEU A 4 -2.03 1.29 0.25
N ASP A 5 -1.07 2.18 -0.01
CA ASP A 5 0.36 1.91 0.16
C ASP A 5 0.71 1.85 1.65
N THR A 6 1.87 1.29 1.98
CA THR A 6 2.38 1.09 3.34
C THR A 6 2.40 2.37 4.17
N ASN A 7 2.71 3.51 3.56
CA ASN A 7 2.71 4.79 4.28
C ASN A 7 1.30 5.25 4.68
N VAL A 8 0.28 5.08 3.82
CA VAL A 8 -1.10 5.45 4.15
C VAL A 8 -1.70 4.45 5.13
N LEU A 9 -1.42 3.17 4.94
CA LEU A 9 -1.86 2.12 5.87
C LEU A 9 -1.25 2.32 7.27
N SER A 10 0.00 2.77 7.34
CA SER A 10 0.65 3.12 8.61
C SER A 10 -0.01 4.32 9.31
N GLU A 11 -0.58 5.28 8.59
CA GLU A 11 -1.38 6.36 9.21
C GLU A 11 -2.67 5.81 9.82
N LEU A 12 -3.34 4.87 9.16
CA LEU A 12 -4.55 4.22 9.67
C LEU A 12 -4.32 3.50 11.01
N MET A 13 -3.13 2.92 11.18
CA MET A 13 -2.75 2.19 12.41
C MET A 13 -2.43 3.09 13.59
N GLN A 14 -2.11 4.38 13.37
CA GLN A 14 -1.60 5.26 14.42
C GLN A 14 -2.73 5.77 15.32
N THR A 15 -2.44 5.95 16.62
CA THR A 15 -3.36 6.63 17.55
C THR A 15 -3.46 8.13 17.26
N LYS A 16 -2.39 8.72 16.68
CA LYS A 16 -2.32 10.12 16.28
C LYS A 16 -1.94 10.19 14.80
N SER A 17 -2.90 9.90 13.94
CA SER A 17 -2.76 9.98 12.49
C SER A 17 -2.80 11.42 12.01
N ASP A 18 -2.24 11.66 10.82
CA ASP A 18 -2.38 12.94 10.14
C ASP A 18 -3.86 13.21 9.80
N SER A 19 -4.39 14.32 10.34
CA SER A 19 -5.79 14.69 10.16
C SER A 19 -6.20 14.91 8.70
N VAL A 20 -5.25 15.27 7.83
CA VAL A 20 -5.52 15.46 6.39
C VAL A 20 -5.80 14.11 5.74
N VAL A 21 -4.97 13.11 6.03
CA VAL A 21 -5.13 11.74 5.50
C VAL A 21 -6.44 11.12 5.99
N MET A 22 -6.76 11.28 7.29
CA MET A 22 -8.01 10.75 7.84
C MET A 22 -9.24 11.39 7.20
N LYS A 23 -9.25 12.72 7.03
CA LYS A 23 -10.33 13.41 6.32
C LYS A 23 -10.46 12.94 4.88
N TRP A 24 -9.35 12.71 4.19
CA TRP A 24 -9.37 12.18 2.84
C TRP A 24 -9.97 10.76 2.81
N LEU A 25 -9.58 9.88 3.73
CA LEU A 25 -10.15 8.53 3.86
C LEU A 25 -11.65 8.56 4.15
N ASP A 26 -12.12 9.49 5.00
CA ASP A 26 -13.53 9.67 5.32
C ASP A 26 -14.39 10.04 4.09
N THR A 27 -13.77 10.52 3.00
CA THR A 27 -14.47 10.78 1.72
C THR A 27 -14.58 9.55 0.81
N GLN A 28 -13.92 8.44 1.16
CA GLN A 28 -13.92 7.22 0.37
C GLN A 28 -14.94 6.22 0.93
N PRO A 29 -15.68 5.47 0.08
CA PRO A 29 -16.52 4.38 0.54
C PRO A 29 -15.67 3.30 1.24
N PRO A 30 -15.93 2.89 2.49
CA PRO A 30 -15.08 1.96 3.25
C PRO A 30 -14.82 0.62 2.54
N GLU A 31 -15.84 0.08 1.85
CA GLU A 31 -15.77 -1.16 1.07
C GLU A 31 -14.87 -1.06 -0.18
N SER A 32 -14.56 0.17 -0.60
CA SER A 32 -13.70 0.45 -1.73
C SER A 32 -12.23 0.59 -1.36
N ILE A 33 -11.89 0.53 -0.07
CA ILE A 33 -10.53 0.65 0.46
C ILE A 33 -9.93 -0.76 0.63
N TRP A 34 -8.77 -0.96 0.02
CA TRP A 34 -8.00 -2.20 -0.03
C TRP A 34 -6.53 -1.91 0.29
N THR A 35 -5.73 -2.93 0.58
CA THR A 35 -4.26 -2.86 0.53
C THR A 35 -3.70 -4.04 -0.25
N THR A 36 -2.38 -4.19 -0.35
CA THR A 36 -1.74 -5.32 -1.03
C THR A 36 -1.04 -6.26 -0.04
N SER A 37 -0.88 -7.52 -0.42
CA SER A 37 -0.09 -8.47 0.37
C SER A 37 1.38 -8.06 0.49
N VAL A 38 1.89 -7.24 -0.45
CA VAL A 38 3.22 -6.63 -0.38
C VAL A 38 3.31 -5.60 0.74
N CYS A 39 2.31 -4.72 0.88
CA CYS A 39 2.26 -3.76 1.98
C CYS A 39 2.06 -4.46 3.35
N VAL A 40 1.27 -5.54 3.37
CA VAL A 40 1.14 -6.41 4.55
C VAL A 40 2.50 -6.99 4.95
N TYR A 41 3.27 -7.49 3.98
CA TYR A 41 4.64 -7.96 4.21
C TYR A 41 5.54 -6.85 4.77
N GLU A 42 5.52 -5.64 4.21
CA GLU A 42 6.36 -4.53 4.67
C GLU A 42 6.10 -4.17 6.13
N ILE A 43 4.83 -4.07 6.53
CA ILE A 43 4.44 -3.75 7.90
C ILE A 43 4.85 -4.89 8.84
N LEU A 44 4.52 -6.14 8.50
CA LEU A 44 4.88 -7.29 9.33
C LEU A 44 6.39 -7.44 9.49
N TYR A 45 7.15 -7.21 8.41
CA TYR A 45 8.61 -7.20 8.48
C TYR A 45 9.12 -6.14 9.46
N GLY A 46 8.63 -4.90 9.34
CA GLY A 46 8.97 -3.79 10.24
C GLY A 46 8.65 -4.08 11.71
N ILE A 47 7.51 -4.73 11.99
CA ILE A 47 7.14 -5.15 13.35
C ILE A 47 8.04 -6.29 13.83
N ASN A 48 8.35 -7.26 12.97
CA ASN A 48 9.06 -8.47 13.33
C ASN A 48 10.52 -8.22 13.71
N ILE A 49 11.18 -7.24 13.10
CA ILE A 49 12.56 -6.85 13.43
C ILE A 49 12.70 -6.09 14.76
N LEU A 50 11.59 -5.63 15.37
CA LEU A 50 11.63 -4.99 16.68
C LEU A 50 11.99 -5.99 17.78
N ALA A 51 12.69 -5.49 18.80
CA ALA A 51 12.91 -6.24 20.04
C ALA A 51 11.58 -6.64 20.68
N LYS A 52 11.55 -7.80 21.33
CA LYS A 52 10.39 -8.26 22.10
C LYS A 52 10.06 -7.23 23.18
N GLY A 53 8.79 -6.84 23.29
CA GLY A 53 8.34 -5.87 24.28
C GLY A 53 7.01 -5.21 23.90
N LYS A 54 6.56 -4.28 24.75
CA LYS A 54 5.26 -3.60 24.61
C LYS A 54 5.05 -2.97 23.24
N ARG A 55 6.07 -2.26 22.72
CA ARG A 55 5.98 -1.60 21.40
C ARG A 55 5.67 -2.57 20.26
N LYS A 56 6.37 -3.71 20.21
CA LYS A 56 6.14 -4.73 19.17
C LYS A 56 4.73 -5.31 19.28
N GLN A 57 4.29 -5.62 20.49
CA GLN A 57 2.96 -6.17 20.74
C GLN A 57 1.86 -5.19 20.33
N SER A 58 1.94 -3.93 20.78
CA SER A 58 0.93 -2.92 20.44
C SER A 58 0.85 -2.62 18.95
N LEU A 59 1.98 -2.61 18.22
CA LEU A 59 1.96 -2.43 16.77
C LEU A 59 1.33 -3.63 16.04
N LYS A 60 1.60 -4.86 16.52
CA LYS A 60 0.99 -6.07 15.96
C LYS A 60 -0.53 -6.06 16.16
N GLU A 61 -0.99 -5.74 17.37
CA GLU A 61 -2.42 -5.64 17.69
C GLU A 61 -3.10 -4.53 16.87
N ALA A 62 -2.47 -3.37 16.73
CA ALA A 62 -2.99 -2.28 15.89
C ALA A 62 -3.10 -2.70 14.43
N PHE A 63 -2.10 -3.41 13.90
CA PHE A 63 -2.10 -3.89 12.52
C PHE A 63 -3.19 -4.94 12.27
N GLU A 64 -3.30 -5.95 13.15
CA GLU A 64 -4.35 -6.98 13.07
C GLU A 64 -5.74 -6.36 13.12
N LYS A 65 -5.95 -5.41 14.05
CA LYS A 65 -7.20 -4.65 14.12
C LYS A 65 -7.49 -3.89 12.82
N THR A 66 -6.50 -3.20 12.26
CA THR A 66 -6.66 -2.41 11.03
C THR A 66 -7.05 -3.30 9.83
N LEU A 67 -6.39 -4.47 9.69
CA LEU A 67 -6.69 -5.41 8.61
C LEU A 67 -8.09 -6.02 8.75
N ASP A 68 -8.45 -6.46 9.96
CA ASP A 68 -9.69 -7.21 10.17
C ASP A 68 -10.92 -6.30 10.30
N GLN A 69 -10.80 -5.17 10.99
CA GLN A 69 -11.94 -4.30 11.31
C GLN A 69 -12.11 -3.19 10.27
N ASP A 70 -11.05 -2.42 10.00
CA ASP A 70 -11.14 -1.26 9.12
C ASP A 70 -11.17 -1.69 7.64
N LEU A 71 -10.29 -2.63 7.28
CA LEU A 71 -10.22 -3.18 5.92
C LEU A 71 -11.08 -4.44 5.72
N GLY A 72 -11.66 -5.05 6.74
CA GLY A 72 -12.51 -6.24 6.57
C GLY A 72 -11.85 -7.38 5.79
N GLY A 73 -10.53 -7.57 5.95
CA GLY A 73 -9.75 -8.57 5.22
C GLY A 73 -9.48 -8.24 3.74
N ARG A 74 -9.77 -7.03 3.27
CA ARG A 74 -9.58 -6.59 1.87
C ARG A 74 -8.11 -6.39 1.52
N VAL A 75 -7.43 -7.51 1.26
CA VAL A 75 -6.04 -7.57 0.80
C VAL A 75 -6.00 -8.13 -0.62
N LEU A 76 -5.31 -7.43 -1.51
CA LEU A 76 -5.04 -7.88 -2.88
C LEU A 76 -3.73 -8.68 -2.90
N ASP A 77 -3.80 -9.93 -3.31
CA ASP A 77 -2.65 -10.81 -3.40
C ASP A 77 -1.75 -10.47 -4.60
N PHE A 78 -0.44 -10.61 -4.41
CA PHE A 78 0.52 -10.72 -5.50
C PHE A 78 0.38 -12.11 -6.17
N ASP A 79 -0.65 -12.24 -7.00
CA ASP A 79 -0.97 -13.44 -7.77
C ASP A 79 -0.17 -13.52 -9.09
N SER A 80 -0.40 -14.57 -9.87
CA SER A 80 0.28 -14.74 -11.16
C SER A 80 0.03 -13.59 -12.13
N SER A 81 -1.20 -13.06 -12.20
CA SER A 81 -1.54 -11.94 -13.08
C SER A 81 -0.78 -10.67 -12.68
N ALA A 82 -0.72 -10.39 -11.38
CA ALA A 82 0.09 -9.28 -10.87
C ALA A 82 1.57 -9.47 -11.20
N ALA A 83 2.09 -10.70 -11.12
CA ALA A 83 3.48 -10.99 -11.47
C ALA A 83 3.80 -10.73 -12.95
N TRP A 84 2.90 -11.10 -13.87
CA TRP A 84 3.05 -10.79 -15.30
C TRP A 84 3.09 -9.28 -15.55
N GLU A 85 2.15 -8.53 -14.99
CA GLU A 85 2.10 -7.06 -15.12
C GLU A 85 3.34 -6.39 -14.51
N SER A 86 3.76 -6.82 -13.31
CA SER A 86 4.98 -6.31 -12.67
C SER A 86 6.24 -6.58 -13.48
N ALA A 87 6.36 -7.75 -14.12
CA ALA A 87 7.51 -8.07 -14.97
C ALA A 87 7.55 -7.18 -16.22
N ALA A 88 6.42 -7.03 -16.92
CA ALA A 88 6.32 -6.16 -18.09
C ALA A 88 6.63 -4.69 -17.73
N LEU A 89 6.14 -4.24 -16.57
CA LEU A 89 6.41 -2.91 -16.04
C LEU A 89 7.90 -2.70 -15.72
N SER A 90 8.53 -3.69 -15.09
CA SER A 90 9.96 -3.66 -14.76
C SER A 90 10.83 -3.59 -16.02
N GLU A 91 10.49 -4.38 -17.04
CA GLU A 91 11.17 -4.37 -18.34
C GLU A 91 11.10 -2.99 -19.00
N LYS A 92 9.88 -2.45 -19.11
CA LYS A 92 9.64 -1.12 -19.68
C LYS A 92 10.47 -0.05 -18.96
N LEU A 93 10.33 0.05 -17.64
CA LEU A 93 11.02 1.06 -16.83
C LEU A 93 12.54 0.93 -16.90
N ARG A 94 13.05 -0.30 -16.94
CA ARG A 94 14.48 -0.56 -17.12
C ARG A 94 14.96 -0.11 -18.50
N SER A 95 14.20 -0.37 -19.57
CA SER A 95 14.55 0.06 -20.93
C SER A 95 14.59 1.60 -21.07
N GLU A 96 13.81 2.31 -20.25
CA GLU A 96 13.77 3.77 -20.16
C GLU A 96 14.85 4.36 -19.23
N GLY A 97 15.72 3.53 -18.65
CA GLY A 97 16.78 3.95 -17.73
C GLY A 97 16.27 4.38 -16.35
N ARG A 98 15.09 3.91 -15.94
CA ARG A 98 14.41 4.30 -14.70
C ARG A 98 14.01 3.08 -13.87
N PRO A 99 14.96 2.21 -13.45
CA PRO A 99 14.61 1.05 -12.64
C PRO A 99 13.94 1.49 -11.33
N VAL A 100 12.86 0.80 -10.96
CA VAL A 100 12.10 1.03 -9.73
C VAL A 100 12.31 -0.15 -8.79
N GLU A 101 12.13 0.07 -7.48
CA GLU A 101 12.28 -0.97 -6.45
C GLU A 101 11.26 -2.10 -6.67
N ILE A 102 11.64 -3.34 -6.36
CA ILE A 102 10.83 -4.52 -6.70
C ILE A 102 9.44 -4.51 -6.03
N ARG A 103 9.32 -4.08 -4.78
CA ARG A 103 8.03 -3.98 -4.07
C ARG A 103 7.15 -2.90 -4.66
N ASP A 104 7.71 -1.75 -5.04
CA ASP A 104 6.96 -0.70 -5.74
C ASP A 104 6.39 -1.24 -7.07
N VAL A 105 7.17 -2.01 -7.83
CA VAL A 105 6.69 -2.62 -9.08
C VAL A 105 5.69 -3.76 -8.84
N GLN A 106 5.82 -4.52 -7.75
CA GLN A 106 4.83 -5.52 -7.33
C GLN A 106 3.49 -4.85 -6.96
N ILE A 107 3.52 -3.79 -6.16
CA ILE A 107 2.34 -2.99 -5.81
C ILE A 107 1.70 -2.42 -7.08
N ALA A 108 2.50 -1.83 -7.97
CA ALA A 108 1.99 -1.28 -9.23
C ALA A 108 1.33 -2.34 -10.11
N GLY A 109 1.91 -3.54 -10.23
CA GLY A 109 1.31 -4.65 -10.98
C GLY A 109 -0.03 -5.09 -10.40
N ILE A 110 -0.12 -5.23 -9.07
CA ILE A 110 -1.39 -5.55 -8.38
C ILE A 110 -2.44 -4.47 -8.71
N VAL A 111 -2.09 -3.19 -8.53
CA VAL A 111 -3.02 -2.06 -8.77
C VAL A 111 -3.47 -2.04 -10.23
N ALA A 112 -2.57 -2.29 -11.18
CA ALA A 112 -2.87 -2.34 -12.60
C ALA A 112 -3.90 -3.42 -12.95
N THR A 113 -3.71 -4.65 -12.44
CA THR A 113 -4.65 -5.78 -12.71
C THR A 113 -6.07 -5.54 -12.19
N ARG A 114 -6.22 -4.67 -11.18
CA ARG A 114 -7.52 -4.37 -10.55
C ARG A 114 -8.11 -3.03 -11.00
N HIS A 115 -7.42 -2.33 -11.90
CA HIS A 115 -7.79 -0.97 -12.34
C HIS A 115 -8.07 -0.03 -11.15
N GLY A 116 -7.27 -0.17 -10.09
CA GLY A 116 -7.38 0.62 -8.87
C GLY A 116 -6.60 1.93 -8.94
N THR A 117 -6.77 2.76 -7.90
CA THR A 117 -5.95 3.94 -7.65
C THR A 117 -5.12 3.70 -6.40
N LEU A 118 -3.79 3.83 -6.51
CA LEU A 118 -2.87 3.74 -5.37
C LEU A 118 -2.91 5.03 -4.55
N ALA A 119 -3.21 4.95 -3.26
CA ALA A 119 -3.01 6.05 -2.33
C ALA A 119 -1.60 5.95 -1.72
N THR A 120 -0.74 6.91 -2.02
CA THR A 120 0.65 6.92 -1.56
C THR A 120 1.22 8.32 -1.43
N ARG A 121 2.05 8.53 -0.42
CA ARG A 121 2.92 9.72 -0.31
C ARG A 121 4.10 9.70 -1.29
N ASN A 122 4.50 8.51 -1.77
CA ASN A 122 5.70 8.30 -2.58
C ASN A 122 5.41 8.38 -4.09
N THR A 123 4.62 9.36 -4.52
CA THR A 123 4.13 9.50 -5.91
C THR A 123 5.22 9.36 -6.97
N LYS A 124 6.42 9.89 -6.71
CA LYS A 124 7.59 9.82 -7.59
C LYS A 124 7.96 8.39 -8.04
N HIS A 125 7.67 7.35 -7.26
CA HIS A 125 7.96 5.96 -7.64
C HIS A 125 6.98 5.44 -8.70
N PHE A 126 5.80 6.06 -8.81
CA PHE A 126 4.68 5.57 -9.62
C PHE A 126 4.39 6.45 -10.86
N VAL A 127 5.04 7.61 -11.01
CA VAL A 127 4.83 8.53 -12.15
C VAL A 127 4.95 7.84 -13.51
N ASN A 128 5.92 6.92 -13.66
CA ASN A 128 6.19 6.26 -14.95
C ASN A 128 5.56 4.87 -15.05
N THR A 129 4.81 4.44 -14.03
CA THR A 129 4.26 3.08 -14.03
C THR A 129 2.98 2.95 -14.85
N GLY A 130 2.30 4.08 -15.12
CA GLY A 130 1.03 4.12 -15.86
C GLY A 130 -0.20 3.78 -15.02
N ILE A 131 -0.03 3.49 -13.73
CA ILE A 131 -1.16 3.29 -12.80
C ILE A 131 -1.76 4.63 -12.38
N SER A 132 -3.02 4.61 -11.95
CA SER A 132 -3.61 5.75 -11.25
C SER A 132 -3.09 5.80 -9.81
N PHE A 133 -2.70 6.98 -9.34
CA PHE A 133 -2.33 7.19 -7.94
C PHE A 133 -2.78 8.57 -7.45
N THR A 134 -2.87 8.71 -6.13
CA THR A 134 -3.19 9.96 -5.44
C THR A 134 -2.35 10.09 -4.17
N ASN A 135 -2.08 11.32 -3.76
CA ASN A 135 -1.36 11.65 -2.54
C ASN A 135 -2.32 12.25 -1.51
N PRO A 136 -2.81 11.47 -0.53
CA PRO A 136 -3.80 11.94 0.45
C PRO A 136 -3.39 13.17 1.27
N TRP A 137 -2.10 13.51 1.34
CA TRP A 137 -1.59 14.67 2.07
C TRP A 137 -1.72 15.99 1.29
N GLU A 138 -2.02 15.93 -0.01
CA GLU A 138 -2.03 17.09 -0.91
C GLU A 138 -3.42 17.38 -1.50
N VAL A 139 -4.45 16.67 -1.03
CA VAL A 139 -5.85 16.81 -1.49
C VAL A 139 -6.62 17.83 -0.64
#